data_AF-A0A519ULE8-F1
#
_entry.id   AF-A0A519ULE8-F1
#
_cell.length_a   1.000
_cell.length_b   1.000
_cell.length_c   1.000
_cell.angle_alpha   90.00
_cell.angle_beta   90.00
_cell.angle_gamma   90.00
#
_symmetry.space_group_name_H-M   'P 1'
#
loop_
_entity.id
_entity.type
_entity.pdbx_description
1 polymer ?
#
loop_
_entity_poly.entity_id
_entity_poly.type
_entity_poly.pdbx_seq_one_letter_code
_entity_poly.pdbx_strand_id
1 'polypeptide(L)' 'RHELAAPRLPHGEKHGSGCVLSAAIAGQLALGQPLAMACQLAKAYTTRVLASNDTLLGYHY' A
#
# COMPACT_ATOMS: atom_id res chain seq x y z
N ARG A 1 0.66 -16.36 12.50
CA ARG A 1 1.61 -15.36 11.96
C ARG A 1 1.05 -14.91 10.61
N HIS A 2 0.76 -13.62 10.42
CA HIS A 2 0.30 -13.09 9.12
C HIS A 2 1.51 -12.55 8.37
N GLU A 3 1.92 -13.22 7.30
CA GLU A 3 3.01 -12.76 6.43
C GLU A 3 2.42 -12.20 5.14
N LEU A 4 2.77 -10.95 4.83
CA LEU A 4 2.25 -10.22 3.67
C LEU A 4 3.42 -9.83 2.77
N ALA A 5 3.90 -10.79 1.99
CA ALA A 5 5.04 -10.61 1.10
C ALA A 5 4.64 -9.94 -0.21
N ALA A 6 5.54 -9.10 -0.73
CA ALA A 6 5.49 -8.58 -2.09
C ALA A 6 6.93 -8.39 -2.58
N PRO A 7 7.18 -8.53 -3.89
CA PRO A 7 8.51 -8.27 -4.43
C PRO A 7 8.93 -6.83 -4.17
N ARG A 8 10.24 -6.62 -3.96
CA ARG A 8 10.81 -5.28 -3.98
C ARG A 8 10.84 -4.80 -5.43
N LEU A 9 10.12 -3.73 -5.72
CA LEU A 9 10.01 -3.21 -7.08
C LEU A 9 11.25 -2.37 -7.45
N PRO A 10 11.76 -2.49 -8.69
CA PRO A 10 12.72 -1.53 -9.23
C PRO A 10 12.04 -0.15 -9.33
N HIS A 11 12.74 0.93 -8.93
CA HIS A 11 12.21 2.29 -8.89
C HIS A 11 10.91 2.45 -8.06
N GLY A 12 10.68 1.53 -7.12
CA GLY A 12 9.48 1.49 -6.28
C GLY A 12 9.49 2.52 -5.14
N GLU A 13 10.60 3.24 -4.93
CA GLU A 13 10.66 4.32 -3.97
C GLU A 13 9.67 5.43 -4.32
N LYS A 14 8.80 5.74 -3.36
CA LYS A 14 7.85 6.86 -3.45
C LYS A 14 7.83 7.61 -2.12
N HIS A 15 7.86 8.93 -2.21
CA HIS A 15 7.66 9.80 -1.06
C HIS A 15 6.29 9.52 -0.45
N GLY A 16 6.23 9.45 0.88
CA GLY A 16 4.97 9.19 1.59
C GLY A 16 4.44 7.76 1.49
N SER A 17 5.18 6.79 0.94
CA SER A 17 4.75 5.37 0.84
C SER A 17 4.25 4.78 2.16
N GLY A 18 4.88 5.11 3.29
CA GLY A 18 4.41 4.73 4.63
C GLY A 18 3.09 5.40 5.03
N CYS A 19 2.93 6.70 4.74
CA CYS A 19 1.68 7.43 4.97
C CYS A 19 0.53 6.84 4.13
N VAL A 20 0.81 6.52 2.86
CA VAL A 20 -0.15 5.87 1.94
C VAL A 20 -0.60 4.52 2.49
N LEU A 21 0.34 3.68 2.96
CA LEU A 21 0.01 2.39 3.56
C LEU A 21 -0.87 2.56 4.82
N SER A 22 -0.45 3.42 5.75
CA SER A 22 -1.20 3.65 6.99
C SER A 22 -2.60 4.20 6.73
N ALA A 23 -2.74 5.16 5.81
CA ALA A 23 -4.03 5.71 5.41
C ALA A 23 -4.93 4.65 4.76
N ALA A 24 -4.38 3.79 3.90
CA ALA A 24 -5.13 2.71 3.27
C ALA A 24 -5.58 1.65 4.30
N ILE A 25 -4.76 1.32 5.30
CA ILE A 25 -5.16 0.43 6.41
C ILE A 25 -6.33 1.06 7.18
N ALA A 26 -6.18 2.32 7.59
CA ALA A 26 -7.22 3.04 8.33
C ALA A 26 -8.54 3.13 7.54
N GLY A 27 -8.47 3.42 6.23
CA GLY A 27 -9.64 3.44 5.35
C GLY A 27 -10.35 2.09 5.25
N GLN A 28 -9.61 0.99 5.10
CA GLN A 28 -10.21 -0.35 5.04
C GLN A 28 -10.82 -0.76 6.39
N LEU A 29 -10.19 -0.41 7.51
CA LEU A 29 -10.77 -0.61 8.84
C LEU A 29 -12.06 0.20 9.02
N ALA A 30 -12.09 1.45 8.55
CA ALA A 30 -13.29 2.30 8.59
C ALA A 30 -14.44 1.73 7.74
N LEU A 31 -14.13 0.99 6.68
CA LEU A 31 -15.09 0.23 5.87
C LEU A 31 -15.52 -1.10 6.51
N GLY A 32 -15.05 -1.40 7.73
CA GLY A 32 -15.43 -2.59 8.49
C GLY A 32 -14.65 -3.86 8.13
N GLN A 33 -13.55 -3.75 7.38
CA GLN A 33 -12.72 -4.92 7.06
C GLN A 33 -12.02 -5.44 8.32
N PRO A 34 -11.94 -6.78 8.51
CA PRO A 34 -11.09 -7.37 9.55
C PRO A 34 -9.63 -6.93 9.37
N LEU A 35 -8.89 -6.77 10.47
CA LEU A 35 -7.52 -6.24 10.45
C LEU A 35 -6.59 -6.92 9.43
N ALA A 36 -6.62 -8.25 9.35
CA ALA A 36 -5.80 -8.98 8.38
C ALA A 36 -6.15 -8.63 6.92
N MET A 37 -7.44 -8.51 6.61
CA MET A 37 -7.93 -8.13 5.28
C MET A 37 -7.62 -6.66 4.98
N ALA A 38 -7.78 -5.77 5.96
CA ALA A 38 -7.41 -4.36 5.83
C ALA A 38 -5.92 -4.20 5.48
N CYS A 39 -5.04 -4.92 6.17
CA CYS A 39 -3.60 -4.94 5.86
C CYS A 39 -3.29 -5.51 4.47
N GLN A 40 -3.98 -6.58 4.05
CA GLN A 40 -3.82 -7.17 2.71
C GLN A 40 -4.22 -6.19 1.60
N LEU A 41 -5.42 -5.60 1.71
CA LEU A 41 -5.95 -4.65 0.75
C LEU A 41 -5.08 -3.38 0.68
N ALA A 42 -4.66 -2.86 1.82
CA ALA A 42 -3.76 -1.72 1.90
C ALA A 42 -2.40 -2.02 1.27
N LYS A 43 -1.81 -3.19 1.55
CA LYS A 43 -0.55 -3.62 0.92
C LYS A 43 -0.67 -3.69 -0.60
N ALA A 44 -1.77 -4.25 -1.11
CA ALA A 44 -2.03 -4.34 -2.55
C ALA A 44 -2.16 -2.94 -3.18
N TYR A 45 -2.90 -2.04 -2.53
CA TYR A 45 -3.03 -0.65 -2.94
C TYR A 45 -1.69 0.08 -2.98
N THR A 46 -0.92 0.06 -1.89
CA THR A 46 0.39 0.72 -1.83
C THR A 46 1.32 0.16 -2.91
N THR A 47 1.31 -1.15 -3.16
CA THR A 47 2.16 -1.75 -4.22
C THR A 47 1.83 -1.19 -5.61
N ARG A 48 0.55 -0.95 -5.91
CA ARG A 48 0.14 -0.27 -7.16
C ARG A 48 0.64 1.17 -7.23
N VAL A 49 0.58 1.90 -6.12
CA VAL A 49 1.13 3.27 -6.03
C VAL A 49 2.64 3.28 -6.25
N LEU A 50 3.37 2.33 -5.66
CA LEU A 50 4.82 2.19 -5.87
C LEU A 50 5.19 1.88 -7.32
N ALA A 51 4.36 1.11 -8.03
CA ALA A 51 4.55 0.73 -9.43
C ALA A 51 4.04 1.77 -10.44
N SER A 52 3.49 2.90 -9.99
CA SER A 52 2.70 3.79 -10.86
C SER A 52 3.51 4.59 -11.89
N ASN A 53 4.79 4.85 -11.63
CA ASN A 53 5.75 5.54 -12.50
C ASN A 53 7.17 5.45 -11.89
N ASP A 54 8.20 5.96 -12.57
CA ASP A 54 9.60 5.92 -12.12
C ASP A 54 10.06 7.15 -11.31
N THR A 55 9.17 8.13 -11.07
CA THR A 55 9.48 9.33 -10.29
C THR A 55 9.28 9.08 -8.79
N LEU A 56 9.67 10.03 -7.93
CA LEU A 56 9.47 9.93 -6.48
C LEU A 56 8.01 10.13 -6.03
N LEU A 57 7.09 10.55 -6.91
CA LEU A 57 5.68 10.76 -6.58
C LEU A 57 4.81 9.62 -7.12
N GLY A 58 3.92 9.11 -6.27
CA GLY A 58 2.98 8.05 -6.65
C GLY A 58 1.70 8.60 -7.26
N TYR A 59 1.10 7.85 -8.18
CA TYR A 59 -0.26 8.11 -8.68
C TYR A 59 -1.26 7.16 -8.02
N HIS A 60 -2.46 7.66 -7.78
CA HIS A 60 -3.54 6.97 -7.09
C HIS A 60 -4.67 6.71 -8.08
N TYR A 61 -4.90 5.44 -8.44
CA TYR A 61 -5.95 4.99 -9.37
C TYR A 61 -6.98 4.10 -8.67
#